data_AF-A0A840P9S3-F1
#
_entry.id   AF-A0A840P9S3-F1
#
_cell.length_a   1.000
_cell.length_b   1.000
_cell.length_c   1.000
_cell.angle_alpha   90.00
_cell.angle_beta   90.00
_cell.angle_gamma   90.00
#
_symmetry.space_group_name_H-M   'P 1'
#
loop_
_entity.id
_entity.type
_entity.pdbx_description
1 polymer ?
#
loop_
_entity_poly.entity_id
_entity_poly.type
_entity_poly.pdbx_seq_one_letter_code
_entity_poly.pdbx_strand_id
1 'polypeptide(L)'
;MAAALVAGCGTPSGPATDTATTTSQDTAESTGVPTPDAEQKKLLLDGLAKIDPALENERYVDRAQDTCAELLGGINRDEVTKNIQDRFGGEEKINLTLAGRIITLIEGSFCHQ
;
A
#
# COMPACT_ATOMS: atom_id res chain seq x y z
N MET A 1 16.57 22.80 -66.84
CA MET A 1 15.13 22.60 -67.08
C MET A 1 14.66 21.45 -66.21
N ALA A 2 13.55 21.68 -65.49
CA ALA A 2 12.71 20.73 -64.76
C ALA A 2 13.39 19.79 -63.74
N ALA A 3 13.41 20.21 -62.47
CA ALA A 3 13.51 19.31 -61.32
C ALA A 3 12.10 19.10 -60.76
N ALA A 4 11.60 17.87 -60.84
CA ALA A 4 10.41 17.43 -60.12
C ALA A 4 10.55 15.94 -59.80
N LEU A 5 10.42 15.61 -58.51
CA LEU A 5 9.50 14.60 -57.95
C LEU A 5 9.91 14.33 -56.49
N VAL A 6 9.15 14.92 -55.57
CA VAL A 6 9.15 14.60 -54.14
C VAL A 6 8.65 13.17 -53.98
N ALA A 7 9.50 12.29 -53.44
CA ALA A 7 9.16 10.99 -52.90
C ALA A 7 9.52 10.99 -51.41
N GLY A 8 8.63 11.57 -50.60
CA GLY A 8 8.69 11.46 -49.15
C GLY A 8 8.01 10.18 -48.71
N CYS A 9 8.80 9.21 -48.25
CA CYS A 9 8.34 8.02 -47.53
C CYS A 9 7.74 8.38 -46.16
N GLY A 10 6.81 7.55 -45.68
CA GLY A 10 6.75 7.21 -44.25
C GLY A 10 5.55 7.74 -43.46
N THR A 11 4.49 6.95 -43.51
CA THR A 11 3.37 6.70 -42.59
C THR A 11 3.48 7.22 -41.12
N PRO A 12 2.35 7.65 -40.51
CA PRO A 12 2.26 8.18 -39.15
C PRO A 12 2.24 7.09 -38.07
N SER A 13 2.72 7.41 -36.87
CA SER A 13 2.20 6.94 -35.57
C SER A 13 3.20 7.32 -34.48
N GLY A 14 2.89 8.37 -33.72
CA GLY A 14 3.53 8.60 -32.43
C GLY A 14 2.53 8.28 -31.33
N PRO A 15 2.71 7.21 -30.55
CA PRO A 15 2.28 7.22 -29.17
C PRO A 15 3.36 7.97 -28.38
N ALA A 16 3.04 9.14 -27.85
CA ALA A 16 3.74 9.68 -26.70
C ALA A 16 3.38 8.75 -25.53
N THR A 17 4.18 7.70 -25.38
CA THR A 17 4.18 6.84 -24.20
C THR A 17 4.84 7.63 -23.08
N ASP A 18 4.06 8.38 -22.31
CA ASP A 18 4.45 8.70 -20.94
C ASP A 18 4.37 7.40 -20.14
N THR A 19 5.47 6.66 -20.15
CA THR A 19 5.72 5.56 -19.22
C THR A 19 5.80 6.17 -17.84
N ALA A 20 4.67 6.20 -17.13
CA ALA A 20 4.65 6.29 -15.70
C ALA A 20 5.59 5.20 -15.17
N THR A 21 6.73 5.63 -14.66
CA THR A 21 7.62 4.82 -13.83
C THR A 21 6.86 4.63 -12.52
N THR A 22 5.92 3.69 -12.49
CA THR A 22 5.49 3.10 -11.23
C THR A 22 6.53 2.04 -10.93
N THR A 23 7.45 2.42 -10.05
CA THR A 23 8.36 1.56 -9.30
C THR A 23 7.71 0.19 -9.11
N SER A 24 8.20 -0.80 -9.86
CA SER A 24 8.05 -2.20 -9.48
C SER A 24 8.63 -2.30 -8.07
N GLN A 25 7.76 -2.44 -7.07
CA GLN A 25 8.19 -2.81 -5.74
C GLN A 25 8.87 -4.17 -5.86
N ASP A 26 10.13 -4.13 -5.47
CA ASP A 26 11.09 -5.19 -5.43
C ASP A 26 10.57 -6.35 -4.56
N THR A 27 10.64 -7.55 -5.15
CA THR A 27 10.88 -8.86 -4.52
C THR A 27 11.04 -8.87 -2.99
N ALA A 28 9.94 -9.02 -2.25
CA ALA A 28 9.97 -9.63 -0.92
C ALA A 28 9.24 -10.97 -1.00
N GLU A 29 10.05 -12.01 -0.97
CA GLU A 29 9.72 -13.40 -0.76
C GLU A 29 8.56 -13.55 0.26
N SER A 30 7.35 -13.81 -0.24
CA SER A 30 6.18 -14.16 0.58
C SER A 30 6.41 -15.52 1.24
N THR A 31 7.16 -15.52 2.33
CA THR A 31 7.25 -16.65 3.24
C THR A 31 7.10 -16.13 4.66
N GLY A 32 5.84 -16.05 5.12
CA GLY A 32 5.54 -15.95 6.54
C GLY A 32 4.94 -14.63 7.03
N VAL A 33 4.07 -13.96 6.26
CA VAL A 33 3.17 -12.98 6.88
C VAL A 33 2.19 -13.75 7.79
N PRO A 34 2.19 -13.52 9.11
CA PRO A 34 1.29 -14.22 10.00
C PRO A 34 -0.16 -13.82 9.70
N THR A 35 -1.03 -14.81 9.53
CA THR A 35 -2.47 -14.58 9.40
C THR A 35 -3.11 -14.63 10.79
N PRO A 36 -3.79 -13.56 11.25
CA PRO A 36 -4.47 -13.57 12.53
C PRO A 36 -5.59 -14.62 12.58
N ASP A 37 -5.68 -15.36 13.67
CA ASP A 37 -6.81 -16.25 13.97
C ASP A 37 -8.08 -15.47 14.35
N ALA A 38 -9.18 -16.17 14.64
CA ALA A 38 -10.47 -15.53 14.93
C ALA A 38 -10.44 -14.64 16.20
N GLU A 39 -9.69 -15.02 17.23
CA GLU A 39 -9.53 -14.21 18.44
C GLU A 39 -8.64 -12.99 18.17
N GLN A 40 -7.52 -13.19 17.47
CA GLN A 40 -6.63 -12.10 17.07
C GLN A 40 -7.32 -11.08 16.17
N LYS A 41 -8.13 -11.55 15.21
CA LYS A 41 -8.96 -10.67 14.36
C LYS A 41 -9.94 -9.85 15.19
N LYS A 42 -10.61 -10.47 16.15
CA LYS A 42 -11.56 -9.78 17.02
C LYS A 42 -10.86 -8.72 17.89
N LEU A 43 -9.70 -9.03 18.45
CA LEU A 43 -8.89 -8.09 19.23
C LEU A 43 -8.36 -6.94 18.36
N LEU A 44 -7.95 -7.24 17.13
CA LEU A 44 -7.52 -6.23 16.16
C LEU A 44 -8.67 -5.29 15.81
N LEU A 45 -9.85 -5.82 15.48
CA LEU A 45 -11.03 -5.02 15.18
C LEU A 45 -11.48 -4.16 16.37
N ASP A 46 -11.49 -4.72 17.58
CA ASP A 46 -11.80 -3.97 18.81
C ASP A 46 -10.75 -2.87 19.10
N GLY A 47 -9.47 -3.16 18.84
CA GLY A 47 -8.39 -2.19 18.95
C GLY A 47 -8.48 -1.07 17.91
N LEU A 48 -8.84 -1.42 16.67
CA LEU A 48 -9.09 -0.46 15.59
C LEU A 48 -10.31 0.41 15.92
N ALA A 49 -11.40 -0.19 16.43
CA ALA A 49 -12.60 0.53 16.85
C ALA A 49 -12.34 1.55 17.98
N LYS A 50 -11.41 1.23 18.89
CA LYS A 50 -10.95 2.15 19.96
C LYS A 50 -10.14 3.33 19.42
N ILE A 51 -9.47 3.14 18.30
CA ILE A 51 -8.70 4.21 17.62
C ILE A 51 -9.68 5.09 16.85
N ASP A 52 -10.52 4.47 16.02
CA ASP A 52 -11.60 5.10 15.28
C ASP A 52 -12.66 4.03 14.96
N PRO A 53 -13.93 4.22 15.38
CA PRO A 53 -15.00 3.25 15.12
C PRO A 53 -15.25 3.01 13.62
N ALA A 54 -14.86 3.93 12.74
CA ALA A 54 -14.91 3.71 11.28
C ALA A 54 -13.93 2.64 10.79
N LEU A 55 -13.01 2.19 11.66
CA LEU A 55 -12.01 1.15 11.39
C LEU A 55 -12.45 -0.26 11.82
N GLU A 56 -13.62 -0.42 12.45
CA GLU A 56 -14.17 -1.73 12.85
C GLU A 56 -14.76 -2.47 11.64
N ASN A 57 -13.92 -2.86 10.69
CA ASN A 57 -14.33 -3.55 9.47
C ASN A 57 -13.27 -4.56 9.01
N GLU A 58 -13.72 -5.71 8.50
CA GLU A 58 -12.84 -6.77 7.99
C GLU A 58 -11.85 -6.28 6.93
N ARG A 59 -12.20 -5.27 6.12
CA ARG A 59 -11.26 -4.67 5.15
C ARG A 59 -9.97 -4.14 5.78
N TYR A 60 -10.02 -3.76 7.06
CA TYR A 60 -8.86 -3.25 7.78
C TYR A 60 -8.03 -4.36 8.41
N VAL A 61 -8.57 -5.57 8.51
CA VAL A 61 -7.80 -6.77 8.85
C VAL A 61 -6.85 -7.10 7.72
N ASP A 62 -7.31 -7.06 6.47
CA ASP A 62 -6.45 -7.29 5.30
C ASP A 62 -5.35 -6.22 5.22
N ARG A 63 -5.71 -4.94 5.42
CA ARG A 63 -4.73 -3.84 5.45
C ARG A 63 -3.74 -3.96 6.61
N ALA A 64 -4.16 -4.53 7.74
CA ALA A 64 -3.25 -4.82 8.84
C ALA A 64 -2.27 -5.94 8.48
N GLN A 65 -2.70 -6.96 7.73
CA GLN A 65 -1.81 -7.99 7.21
C GLN A 65 -0.79 -7.41 6.22
N ASP A 66 -1.23 -6.56 5.30
CA ASP A 66 -0.33 -5.85 4.38
C ASP A 66 0.70 -5.02 5.15
N THR A 67 0.24 -4.28 6.17
CA THR A 67 1.12 -3.50 7.04
C THR A 67 2.12 -4.38 7.77
N CYS A 68 1.68 -5.56 8.25
CA CYS A 68 2.59 -6.52 8.85
C CYS A 68 3.62 -7.02 7.83
N ALA A 69 3.20 -7.34 6.61
CA ALA A 69 4.11 -7.74 5.54
C ALA A 69 5.18 -6.68 5.27
N GLU A 70 4.81 -5.39 5.28
CA GLU A 70 5.75 -4.28 5.12
C GLU A 70 6.73 -4.16 6.30
N LEU A 71 6.25 -4.28 7.53
CA LEU A 71 7.08 -4.26 8.73
C LEU A 71 8.09 -5.41 8.72
N LEU A 72 7.64 -6.61 8.35
CA LEU A 72 8.48 -7.80 8.25
C LEU A 72 9.43 -7.78 7.05
N GLY A 73 9.01 -7.13 5.96
CA GLY A 73 9.82 -6.90 4.76
C GLY A 73 10.91 -5.83 4.94
N GLY A 74 11.03 -5.23 6.13
CA GLY A 74 12.07 -4.25 6.44
C GLY A 74 11.79 -2.85 5.89
N ILE A 75 10.54 -2.54 5.52
CA ILE A 75 10.17 -1.18 5.14
C ILE A 75 10.35 -0.26 6.36
N ASN A 76 10.90 0.93 6.12
CA ASN A 76 11.10 1.94 7.16
C ASN A 76 9.78 2.32 7.83
N ARG A 77 9.78 2.46 9.17
CA ARG A 77 8.57 2.77 9.96
C ARG A 77 7.89 4.07 9.54
N ASP A 78 8.63 5.08 9.07
CA ASP A 78 8.04 6.34 8.60
C ASP A 78 7.26 6.15 7.29
N GLU A 79 7.77 5.31 6.40
CA GLU A 79 7.14 4.93 5.14
C GLU A 79 5.92 4.04 5.39
N VAL A 80 6.01 3.06 6.29
CA VAL A 80 4.84 2.28 6.75
C VAL A 80 3.78 3.20 7.37
N THR A 81 4.19 4.21 8.16
CA THR A 81 3.27 5.20 8.75
C THR A 81 2.52 5.97 7.66
N LYS A 82 3.22 6.43 6.61
CA LYS A 82 2.59 7.10 5.46
C LYS A 82 1.62 6.17 4.73
N ASN A 83 2.03 4.93 4.47
CA ASN A 83 1.20 3.91 3.83
C ASN A 83 -0.08 3.66 4.64
N ILE A 84 0.00 3.65 5.97
CA ILE A 84 -1.17 3.55 6.85
C ILE A 84 -2.07 4.76 6.74
N GLN A 85 -1.53 5.99 6.67
CA GLN A 85 -2.39 7.16 6.46
C GLN A 85 -3.18 7.07 5.16
N ASP A 86 -2.56 6.58 4.08
CA ASP A 86 -3.23 6.45 2.79
C ASP A 86 -4.20 5.26 2.76
N ARG A 87 -3.84 4.12 3.39
CA ARG A 87 -4.69 2.93 3.46
C ARG A 87 -5.85 3.09 4.41
N PHE A 88 -5.61 3.58 5.62
CA PHE A 88 -6.61 3.68 6.69
C PHE A 88 -7.35 5.01 6.69
N GLY A 89 -6.83 6.05 6.03
CA GLY A 89 -7.43 7.38 6.00
C GLY A 89 -8.74 7.53 5.21
N GLY A 90 -9.04 6.69 4.22
CA GLY A 90 -10.26 6.90 3.42
C GLY A 90 -10.40 8.37 2.94
N GLU A 91 -11.58 8.98 3.11
CA GLU A 91 -11.81 10.41 2.80
C GLU A 91 -11.25 11.37 3.88
N GLU A 92 -11.23 10.96 5.15
CA GLU A 92 -10.64 11.71 6.26
C GLU A 92 -9.30 11.11 6.66
N LYS A 93 -8.21 11.62 6.07
CA LYS A 93 -6.85 11.17 6.39
C LYS A 93 -6.63 11.10 7.90
N ILE A 94 -6.34 9.90 8.40
CA ILE A 94 -5.93 9.74 9.79
C ILE A 94 -4.60 10.46 10.02
N ASN A 95 -4.44 11.09 11.18
CA ASN A 95 -3.19 11.79 11.51
C ASN A 95 -2.05 10.80 11.84
N LEU A 96 -0.81 11.29 11.85
CA LEU A 96 0.37 10.47 12.16
C LEU A 96 0.28 9.79 13.53
N THR A 97 -0.36 10.44 14.50
CA THR A 97 -0.58 9.84 15.83
C THR A 97 -1.48 8.62 15.76
N LEU A 98 -2.59 8.68 15.00
CA LEU A 98 -3.46 7.52 14.77
C LEU A 98 -2.71 6.42 14.02
N ALA A 99 -1.99 6.77 12.96
CA ALA A 99 -1.23 5.81 12.18
C ALA A 99 -0.19 5.05 13.04
N GLY A 100 0.52 5.77 13.92
CA GLY A 100 1.44 5.16 14.88
C GLY A 100 0.75 4.20 15.86
N ARG A 101 -0.46 4.52 16.33
CA ARG A 101 -1.25 3.62 17.19
C ARG A 101 -1.67 2.35 16.47
N ILE A 102 -2.02 2.45 15.19
CA ILE A 102 -2.37 1.30 14.35
C ILE A 102 -1.15 0.38 14.18
N ILE A 103 0.05 0.93 13.92
CA ILE A 103 1.29 0.13 13.86
C ILE A 103 1.50 -0.63 15.17
N THR A 104 1.45 0.07 16.31
CA THR A 104 1.64 -0.56 17.63
C THR A 104 0.60 -1.64 17.92
N LEU A 105 -0.65 -1.45 17.49
CA LEU A 105 -1.69 -2.46 17.62
C LEU A 105 -1.38 -3.71 16.78
N ILE A 106 -0.88 -3.53 15.55
CA ILE A 106 -0.52 -4.62 14.64
C ILE A 106 0.68 -5.40 15.19
N GLU A 107 1.74 -4.70 15.62
CA GLU A 107 2.92 -5.28 16.27
C GLU A 107 2.55 -6.06 17.56
N GLY A 108 1.56 -5.55 18.31
CA GLY A 108 1.08 -6.18 19.55
C GLY A 108 0.06 -7.31 19.37
N SER A 109 -0.44 -7.57 18.16
CA SER A 109 -1.57 -8.50 17.93
C SER A 109 -1.18 -9.81 17.27
N PHE A 110 -0.77 -9.76 16.00
CA PHE A 110 -0.35 -10.96 15.24
C PHE A 110 1.00 -10.76 14.53
N CYS A 111 1.49 -9.52 14.47
CA CYS A 111 2.73 -9.19 13.75
C CYS A 111 3.94 -9.22 14.68
N HIS A 112 4.45 -10.41 14.97
CA HIS A 112 5.62 -10.62 15.82
C HIS A 112 6.51 -11.70 15.20
N GLN A 113 7.82 -11.44 15.08
CA GLN A 113 8.86 -12.42 14.76
C GLN A 113 9.68 -12.71 16.02
#